data_AF-A0A8B7AYU7-F1
#
_entry.id   AF-A0A8B7AYU7-F1
#
_cell.length_a   1.000
_cell.length_b   1.000
_cell.length_c   1.000
_cell.angle_alpha   90.00
_cell.angle_beta   90.00
_cell.angle_gamma   90.00
#
_symmetry.space_group_name_H-M   'P 1'
#
loop_
_entity.id
_entity.type
_entity.pdbx_description
1 polymer ?
#
loop_
_entity_poly.entity_id
_entity_poly.type
_entity_poly.pdbx_seq_one_letter_code
_entity_poly.pdbx_strand_id
1 'polypeptide(L)'
;VGTEGFYVILKGLARPQTKIYRHLTKRNEAKHSLKSQSFHNLFCNEDFQRSPLPDMYLGSRDSMLKQWSTFGTLEVLTQPALETQAYTVVTEEDCEILKIPAKEYAKIKSEKLKVENMQKEQLIRKCPYYAEWPTLSIYELIALIKWKKFPPGHVMVESGNIISYVAYINSGYCNIYRSIVGLVKLAFNKVKKIRKLVYMGKLKEKESFGEISVLLQVPFTCTVITGMEIEAAIIEDTDLFGKYK
;
A
#
# COMPACT_ATOMS: atom_id res chain seq x y z
N VAL A 1 6.28 -15.05 -23.88
CA VAL A 1 6.94 -13.72 -23.72
C VAL A 1 6.32 -12.91 -22.59
N GLY A 2 5.01 -12.94 -22.35
CA GLY A 2 4.35 -12.15 -21.30
C GLY A 2 4.68 -12.49 -19.83
N THR A 3 5.54 -13.46 -19.55
CA THR A 3 5.88 -13.90 -18.19
C THR A 3 7.26 -13.43 -17.70
N GLU A 4 8.06 -12.79 -18.56
CA GLU A 4 9.42 -12.36 -18.21
C GLU A 4 9.52 -10.89 -17.79
N GLY A 5 8.41 -10.16 -17.88
CA GLY A 5 8.37 -8.74 -17.61
C GLY A 5 7.04 -8.12 -17.98
N PHE A 6 6.98 -6.82 -17.75
CA PHE A 6 5.86 -5.96 -18.12
C PHE A 6 6.23 -5.16 -19.36
N TYR A 7 5.27 -5.02 -20.26
CA TYR A 7 5.48 -4.45 -21.59
C TYR A 7 4.48 -3.34 -21.83
N VAL A 8 4.95 -2.25 -22.45
CA VAL A 8 4.13 -1.11 -22.87
C VAL A 8 4.38 -0.82 -24.34
N ILE A 9 3.32 -0.73 -25.14
CA ILE A 9 3.43 -0.35 -26.56
C ILE A 9 3.57 1.16 -26.65
N LEU A 10 4.71 1.66 -27.14
CA LEU A 10 4.97 3.10 -27.32
C LEU A 10 4.55 3.59 -28.69
N LYS A 11 4.58 2.70 -29.68
CA LYS A 11 4.12 2.91 -31.06
C LYS A 11 3.79 1.55 -31.64
N GLY A 12 2.83 1.49 -32.55
CA GLY A 12 2.48 0.26 -33.22
C GLY A 12 1.13 -0.32 -32.77
N LEU A 13 0.81 -1.46 -33.36
CA LEU A 13 -0.39 -2.25 -33.15
C LEU A 13 0.01 -3.70 -32.92
N ALA A 14 -0.54 -4.29 -31.87
CA ALA A 14 -0.35 -5.70 -31.57
C ALA A 14 -1.68 -6.37 -31.24
N ARG A 15 -1.75 -7.69 -31.36
CA ARG A 15 -2.92 -8.47 -30.96
C ARG A 15 -2.54 -9.55 -29.95
N PRO A 16 -3.38 -9.79 -28.92
CA PRO A 16 -3.27 -10.98 -28.11
C PRO A 16 -3.78 -12.19 -28.90
N GLN A 17 -3.07 -13.30 -28.77
CA GLN A 17 -3.38 -14.58 -29.39
C GLN A 17 -3.38 -15.64 -28.28
N THR A 18 -4.51 -16.31 -28.11
CA THR A 18 -4.63 -17.46 -27.20
C THR A 18 -4.10 -18.69 -27.91
N LYS A 19 -3.11 -19.38 -27.34
CA LYS A 19 -2.75 -20.73 -27.82
C LYS A 19 -3.79 -21.72 -27.28
N ILE A 20 -4.67 -22.21 -28.15
CA ILE A 20 -5.45 -23.41 -27.84
C ILE A 20 -4.46 -24.58 -27.89
N TYR A 21 -4.17 -25.17 -26.72
CA TYR A 21 -3.34 -26.37 -26.64
C TYR A 21 -4.14 -27.54 -27.21
N ARG A 22 -3.94 -27.84 -28.51
CA ARG A 22 -4.58 -28.99 -29.16
C ARG A 22 -3.82 -30.24 -28.72
N HIS A 23 -4.26 -30.87 -27.63
CA HIS A 23 -3.92 -32.28 -27.39
C HIS A 23 -4.52 -33.10 -28.54
N LEU A 24 -3.70 -33.42 -29.53
CA LEU A 24 -4.01 -34.43 -30.53
C LEU A 24 -3.86 -35.81 -29.88
N THR A 25 -4.90 -36.24 -29.14
CA THR A 25 -5.15 -37.66 -28.93
C THR A 25 -6.30 -38.08 -29.82
N LYS A 26 -5.98 -39.03 -30.68
CA LYS A 26 -6.87 -39.71 -31.62
C LYS A 26 -8.21 -40.11 -30.98
N ARG A 27 -9.29 -39.79 -31.71
CA ARG A 27 -10.37 -40.71 -32.08
C ARG A 27 -11.21 -41.30 -30.93
N ASN A 28 -12.36 -40.69 -30.62
CA ASN A 28 -13.68 -41.16 -31.08
C ASN A 28 -14.84 -40.48 -30.33
N GLU A 29 -15.85 -40.16 -31.13
CA GLU A 29 -17.30 -40.18 -30.86
C GLU A 29 -17.89 -39.41 -29.67
N ALA A 30 -18.80 -38.53 -30.04
CA ALA A 30 -19.66 -37.73 -29.19
C ALA A 30 -20.43 -38.58 -28.17
N LYS A 31 -20.57 -38.06 -26.95
CA LYS A 31 -21.84 -37.51 -26.43
C LYS A 31 -21.64 -37.01 -24.99
N HIS A 32 -21.90 -35.71 -24.84
CA HIS A 32 -22.46 -35.02 -23.67
C HIS A 32 -22.05 -35.46 -22.26
N SER A 33 -21.35 -34.56 -21.58
CA SER A 33 -21.84 -34.05 -20.30
C SER A 33 -21.38 -32.60 -20.11
N LEU A 34 -22.33 -31.69 -20.18
CA LEU A 34 -22.22 -30.31 -19.71
C LEU A 34 -21.72 -30.30 -18.26
N LYS A 35 -20.81 -29.37 -17.95
CA LYS A 35 -21.00 -28.40 -16.86
C LYS A 35 -20.06 -27.21 -17.10
N SER A 36 -20.65 -26.15 -17.63
CA SER A 36 -20.08 -24.81 -17.64
C SER A 36 -20.38 -24.17 -16.28
N GLN A 37 -19.36 -23.68 -15.60
CA GLN A 37 -19.52 -22.61 -14.61
C GLN A 37 -18.74 -21.40 -15.10
N SER A 38 -19.54 -20.41 -15.47
CA SER A 38 -19.16 -19.03 -15.75
C SER A 38 -18.71 -18.35 -14.45
N PHE A 39 -17.71 -17.47 -14.55
CA PHE A 39 -17.72 -16.25 -13.76
C PHE A 39 -17.60 -15.04 -14.69
N HIS A 40 -18.59 -14.16 -14.53
CA HIS A 40 -18.77 -12.86 -15.16
C HIS A 40 -17.65 -11.87 -14.81
N ASN A 41 -17.40 -10.95 -15.74
CA ASN A 41 -17.44 -9.52 -15.41
C ASN A 41 -18.49 -8.84 -16.32
N LEU A 42 -19.54 -8.33 -15.65
CA LEU A 42 -20.48 -7.22 -15.91
C LEU A 42 -20.33 -6.49 -17.28
N PHE A 43 -21.33 -6.26 -18.15
CA PHE A 43 -22.72 -5.76 -17.99
C PHE A 43 -23.63 -6.20 -19.17
N CYS A 44 -24.96 -6.22 -18.94
CA CYS A 44 -26.05 -6.73 -19.80
C CYS A 44 -26.33 -5.96 -21.11
N ASN A 45 -26.69 -6.67 -22.19
CA ASN A 45 -28.09 -6.84 -22.64
C ASN A 45 -28.24 -7.82 -23.82
N GLU A 46 -29.41 -8.46 -23.83
CA GLU A 46 -29.96 -9.50 -24.72
C GLU A 46 -30.16 -8.99 -26.18
N ASP A 47 -30.29 -9.76 -27.27
CA ASP A 47 -31.15 -10.93 -27.53
C ASP A 47 -30.68 -11.76 -28.77
N PHE A 48 -30.79 -13.08 -28.61
CA PHE A 48 -31.20 -14.16 -29.54
C PHE A 48 -30.77 -14.27 -31.05
N GLN A 49 -30.08 -15.40 -31.29
CA GLN A 49 -30.34 -16.49 -32.29
C GLN A 49 -29.99 -16.33 -33.80
N ARG A 50 -28.97 -17.07 -34.29
CA ARG A 50 -29.05 -18.38 -35.03
C ARG A 50 -27.83 -18.74 -35.91
N SER A 51 -27.35 -19.99 -35.72
CA SER A 51 -26.76 -20.96 -36.69
C SER A 51 -25.31 -20.80 -37.22
N PRO A 52 -24.64 -21.92 -37.59
CA PRO A 52 -23.17 -22.02 -37.58
C PRO A 52 -22.52 -22.26 -38.96
N LEU A 53 -21.40 -21.58 -39.20
CA LEU A 53 -20.33 -22.01 -40.11
C LEU A 53 -18.99 -21.80 -39.39
N PRO A 54 -17.95 -22.58 -39.71
CA PRO A 54 -16.70 -22.58 -38.96
C PRO A 54 -15.89 -21.35 -39.34
N ASP A 55 -16.25 -20.20 -38.75
CA ASP A 55 -15.40 -19.02 -38.81
C ASP A 55 -14.14 -19.34 -38.01
N MET A 56 -13.00 -19.27 -38.68
CA MET A 56 -11.76 -18.91 -37.99
C MET A 56 -12.10 -17.63 -37.24
N TYR A 57 -12.25 -17.70 -35.91
CA TYR A 57 -12.46 -16.51 -35.10
C TYR A 57 -11.21 -15.63 -35.24
N LEU A 58 -11.21 -14.78 -36.26
CA LEU A 58 -10.51 -13.52 -36.27
C LEU A 58 -11.05 -12.83 -35.02
N GLY A 59 -10.26 -12.82 -33.95
CA GLY A 59 -10.61 -12.08 -32.74
C GLY A 59 -11.08 -10.70 -33.17
N SER A 60 -12.22 -10.25 -32.65
CA SER A 60 -12.82 -8.98 -33.06
C SER A 60 -11.74 -7.89 -33.04
N ARG A 61 -11.80 -6.95 -34.00
CA ARG A 61 -10.89 -5.79 -34.07
C ARG A 61 -10.83 -4.98 -32.76
N ASP A 62 -11.76 -5.21 -31.84
CA ASP A 62 -11.78 -4.60 -30.50
C ASP A 62 -10.72 -5.15 -29.54
N SER A 63 -10.03 -6.24 -29.89
CA SER A 63 -8.96 -6.81 -29.05
C SER A 63 -7.55 -6.29 -29.41
N MET A 64 -7.43 -5.30 -30.30
CA MET A 64 -6.12 -4.75 -30.68
C MET A 64 -5.51 -3.92 -29.56
N LEU A 65 -4.28 -4.28 -29.19
CA LEU A 65 -3.41 -3.48 -28.33
C LEU A 65 -2.84 -2.34 -29.17
N LYS A 66 -3.21 -1.12 -28.81
CA LYS A 66 -2.77 0.12 -29.45
C LYS A 66 -1.65 0.77 -28.64
N GLN A 67 -1.19 1.92 -29.10
CA GLN A 67 -0.31 2.78 -28.32
C GLN A 67 -0.81 2.93 -26.87
N TRP A 68 0.11 2.83 -25.91
CA TRP A 68 -0.10 2.84 -24.45
C TRP A 68 -0.80 1.61 -23.86
N SER A 69 -1.12 0.61 -24.67
CA SER A 69 -1.59 -0.67 -24.16
C SER A 69 -0.48 -1.41 -23.43
N THR A 70 -0.83 -2.11 -22.35
CA THR A 70 0.11 -2.82 -21.50
C THR A 70 -0.20 -4.31 -21.46
N PHE A 71 0.84 -5.14 -21.29
CA PHE A 71 0.68 -6.59 -21.14
C PHE A 71 1.85 -7.20 -20.36
N GLY A 72 1.63 -8.42 -19.84
CA GLY A 72 2.59 -9.12 -18.99
C GLY A 72 2.50 -8.73 -17.52
N THR A 73 3.42 -9.24 -16.71
CA THR A 73 3.42 -9.02 -15.26
C THR A 73 4.82 -8.70 -14.73
N LEU A 74 4.86 -7.90 -13.67
CA LEU A 74 6.07 -7.63 -12.88
C LEU A 74 6.29 -8.67 -11.77
N GLU A 75 5.29 -9.51 -11.50
CA GLU A 75 5.38 -10.55 -10.48
C GLU A 75 6.13 -11.76 -11.04
N VAL A 76 7.20 -12.16 -10.35
CA VAL A 76 7.94 -13.37 -10.68
C VAL A 76 7.10 -14.56 -10.20
N LEU A 77 6.27 -15.11 -11.08
CA LEU A 77 5.49 -16.32 -10.81
C LEU A 77 6.47 -17.51 -10.61
N THR A 78 6.60 -17.98 -9.37
CA THR A 78 7.44 -19.13 -9.00
C THR A 78 6.76 -20.48 -9.22
N GLN A 79 5.45 -20.48 -9.51
CA GLN A 79 4.66 -21.66 -9.86
C GLN A 79 3.93 -21.42 -11.19
N PRO A 80 3.71 -22.45 -12.03
CA PRO A 80 2.73 -22.35 -13.10
C PRO A 80 1.35 -22.21 -12.44
N ALA A 81 0.88 -20.98 -12.29
CA ALA A 81 -0.51 -20.73 -11.89
C ALA A 81 -1.40 -21.48 -12.89
N LEU A 82 -2.12 -22.48 -12.39
CA LEU A 82 -2.91 -23.45 -13.17
C LEU A 82 -4.05 -22.81 -13.97
N GLU A 83 -4.25 -21.49 -13.90
CA GLU A 83 -5.40 -20.80 -14.47
C GLU A 83 -5.05 -19.57 -15.33
N THR A 84 -3.79 -19.16 -15.44
CA THR A 84 -3.45 -18.02 -16.30
C THR A 84 -3.27 -18.48 -17.73
N GLN A 85 -4.32 -18.37 -18.54
CA GLN A 85 -4.26 -18.59 -19.99
C GLN A 85 -3.13 -17.73 -20.56
N ALA A 86 -2.03 -18.38 -20.97
CA ALA A 86 -0.86 -17.67 -21.47
C ALA A 86 -1.18 -17.06 -22.84
N TYR A 87 -1.47 -15.76 -22.87
CA TYR A 87 -1.64 -15.01 -24.10
C TYR A 87 -0.26 -14.72 -24.72
N THR A 88 -0.09 -15.08 -25.99
CA THR A 88 1.02 -14.61 -26.81
C THR A 88 0.62 -13.32 -27.50
N VAL A 89 1.46 -12.30 -27.50
CA VAL A 89 1.19 -11.05 -28.23
C VAL A 89 1.97 -11.07 -29.54
N VAL A 90 1.28 -10.79 -30.64
CA VAL A 90 1.84 -10.72 -32.00
C VAL A 90 1.73 -9.29 -32.49
N THR A 91 2.83 -8.73 -32.99
CA THR A 91 2.87 -7.39 -33.59
C THR A 91 2.30 -7.45 -35.00
N GLU A 92 1.37 -6.56 -35.33
CA GLU A 92 0.78 -6.44 -36.67
C GLU A 92 1.52 -5.43 -37.54
N GLU A 93 2.23 -4.48 -36.91
CA GLU A 93 3.10 -3.50 -37.57
C GLU A 93 4.42 -3.33 -36.80
N ASP A 94 5.33 -2.51 -37.32
CA ASP A 94 6.56 -2.14 -36.62
C ASP A 94 6.22 -1.44 -35.29
N CYS A 95 6.43 -2.16 -34.19
CA CYS A 95 6.12 -1.70 -32.85
C CYS A 95 7.37 -1.27 -32.08
N GLU A 96 7.26 -0.15 -31.38
CA GLU A 96 8.22 0.24 -30.34
C GLU A 96 7.65 -0.20 -28.98
N ILE A 97 8.37 -1.05 -28.24
CA ILE A 97 7.89 -1.64 -27.00
C ILE A 97 8.89 -1.39 -25.87
N LEU A 98 8.43 -0.77 -24.79
CA LEU A 98 9.18 -0.68 -23.54
C LEU A 98 9.00 -1.97 -22.75
N LYS A 99 10.12 -2.65 -22.43
CA LYS A 99 10.16 -3.83 -21.56
C LYS A 99 10.71 -3.45 -20.19
N ILE A 100 9.98 -3.79 -19.14
CA ILE A 100 10.44 -3.77 -17.75
C ILE A 100 10.64 -5.23 -17.30
N PRO A 101 11.89 -5.73 -17.20
CA PRO A 101 12.14 -7.10 -16.79
C PRO A 101 11.68 -7.36 -15.35
N ALA A 102 10.89 -8.41 -15.14
CA ALA A 102 10.34 -8.73 -13.80
C ALA A 102 11.45 -9.01 -12.78
N LYS A 103 12.53 -9.69 -13.19
CA LYS A 103 13.69 -9.99 -12.34
C LYS A 103 14.41 -8.73 -11.84
N GLU A 104 14.64 -7.78 -12.73
CA GLU A 104 15.32 -6.51 -12.38
C GLU A 104 14.42 -5.63 -11.53
N TYR A 105 13.13 -5.56 -11.86
CA TYR A 105 12.15 -4.85 -11.04
C TYR A 105 12.07 -5.43 -9.61
N ALA A 106 12.00 -6.75 -9.48
CA ALA A 106 11.99 -7.41 -8.18
C ALA A 106 13.28 -7.14 -7.39
N LYS A 107 14.44 -7.14 -8.05
CA LYS A 107 15.73 -6.78 -7.44
C LYS A 107 15.69 -5.35 -6.91
N ILE A 108 15.34 -4.36 -7.74
CA ILE A 108 15.26 -2.95 -7.34
C ILE A 108 14.24 -2.75 -6.20
N LYS A 109 13.08 -3.42 -6.27
CA LYS A 109 12.07 -3.39 -5.20
C LYS A 109 12.64 -3.92 -3.88
N SER A 110 13.40 -5.02 -3.92
CA SER A 110 14.03 -5.60 -2.73
C SER A 110 15.15 -4.72 -2.17
N GLU A 111 15.94 -4.07 -3.02
CA GLU A 111 17.00 -3.15 -2.61
C GLU A 111 16.42 -1.89 -1.97
N LYS A 112 15.37 -1.32 -2.58
CA LYS A 112 14.63 -0.20 -2.01
C LYS A 112 14.08 -0.54 -0.62
N LEU A 113 13.48 -1.73 -0.47
CA LEU A 113 12.95 -2.19 0.81
C LEU A 113 14.07 -2.37 1.86
N LYS A 114 15.24 -2.89 1.48
CA LYS A 114 16.40 -3.02 2.38
C LYS A 114 16.86 -1.66 2.89
N VAL A 115 17.02 -0.68 1.99
CA VAL A 115 17.43 0.68 2.37
C VAL A 115 16.39 1.32 3.29
N GLU A 116 15.10 1.19 2.96
CA GLU A 116 14.02 1.71 3.80
C GLU A 116 14.00 1.07 5.19
N ASN A 117 14.17 -0.25 5.27
CA ASN A 117 14.22 -0.96 6.54
C ASN A 117 15.45 -0.55 7.37
N MET A 118 16.61 -0.36 6.75
CA MET A 118 17.80 0.17 7.44
C MET A 118 17.54 1.57 8.02
N GLN A 119 16.82 2.44 7.29
CA GLN A 119 16.46 3.78 7.79
C GLN A 119 15.49 3.69 8.98
N LYS A 120 14.46 2.84 8.88
CA LYS A 120 13.51 2.61 9.99
C LYS A 120 14.22 2.01 11.22
N GLU A 121 15.12 1.05 11.02
CA GLU A 121 15.92 0.45 12.09
C GLU A 121 16.76 1.51 12.81
N GLN A 122 17.49 2.33 12.05
CA GLN A 122 18.29 3.40 12.61
C GLN A 122 17.44 4.43 13.36
N LEU A 123 16.24 4.74 12.87
CA LEU A 123 15.33 5.67 13.55
C LEU A 123 14.91 5.13 14.91
N ILE A 124 14.45 3.88 14.98
CA ILE A 124 14.02 3.27 16.23
C ILE A 124 15.21 3.12 17.20
N ARG A 125 16.37 2.64 16.73
CA ARG A 125 17.57 2.45 17.57
C ARG A 125 18.12 3.76 18.16
N LYS A 126 17.91 4.89 17.48
CA LYS A 126 18.33 6.21 18.00
C LYS A 126 17.44 6.71 19.14
N CYS A 127 16.25 6.14 19.30
CA CYS A 127 15.40 6.43 20.45
C CYS A 127 15.95 5.71 21.69
N PRO A 128 16.28 6.41 22.79
CA PRO A 128 16.93 5.81 23.96
C PRO A 128 16.17 4.61 24.55
N TYR A 129 14.84 4.63 24.50
CA TYR A 129 13.98 3.56 25.03
C TYR A 129 14.11 2.23 24.29
N TYR A 130 14.56 2.25 23.04
CA TYR A 130 14.64 1.07 22.17
C TYR A 130 16.09 0.68 21.83
N ALA A 131 17.08 1.41 22.38
CA ALA A 131 18.50 1.20 22.08
C ALA A 131 18.93 -0.25 22.33
N GLU A 132 18.46 -0.85 23.43
CA GLU A 132 18.82 -2.20 23.88
C GLU A 132 17.85 -3.31 23.44
N TRP A 133 16.84 -3.00 22.62
CA TRP A 133 15.85 -4.00 22.23
C TRP A 133 16.46 -5.09 21.33
N PRO A 134 15.96 -6.34 21.36
CA PRO A 134 16.41 -7.39 20.45
C PRO A 134 16.16 -7.01 18.98
N THR A 135 17.10 -7.32 18.09
CA THR A 135 16.99 -7.00 16.66
C THR A 135 15.72 -7.59 16.04
N LEU A 136 15.35 -8.82 16.39
CA LEU A 136 14.12 -9.44 15.87
C LEU A 136 12.88 -8.61 16.20
N SER A 137 12.75 -8.13 17.44
CA SER A 137 11.62 -7.28 17.86
C SER A 137 11.60 -5.93 17.12
N ILE A 138 12.77 -5.35 16.86
CA ILE A 138 12.87 -4.14 16.04
C ILE A 138 12.39 -4.40 14.61
N TYR A 139 12.78 -5.53 14.01
CA TYR A 139 12.33 -5.90 12.65
C TYR A 139 10.82 -6.20 12.58
N GLU A 140 10.23 -6.72 13.65
CA GLU A 140 8.77 -6.87 13.75
C GLU A 140 8.06 -5.51 13.73
N LEU A 141 8.61 -4.49 14.41
CA LEU A 141 8.07 -3.12 14.36
C LEU A 141 8.24 -2.49 12.98
N ILE A 142 9.42 -2.65 12.36
CA ILE A 142 9.73 -2.11 11.03
C ILE A 142 8.71 -2.58 9.99
N ALA A 143 8.25 -3.83 10.09
CA ALA A 143 7.24 -4.38 9.19
C ALA A 143 5.87 -3.67 9.28
N LEU A 144 5.56 -3.05 10.42
CA LEU A 144 4.31 -2.33 10.67
C LEU A 144 4.41 -0.82 10.38
N ILE A 145 5.63 -0.28 10.30
CA ILE A 145 5.86 1.15 10.17
C ILE A 145 5.49 1.68 8.78
N LYS A 146 4.74 2.77 8.77
CA LYS A 146 4.41 3.58 7.58
C LYS A 146 5.04 4.97 7.71
N TRP A 147 5.67 5.46 6.64
CA TRP A 147 6.16 6.85 6.60
C TRP A 147 5.00 7.82 6.36
N LYS A 148 4.93 8.89 7.16
CA LYS A 148 3.90 9.93 7.03
C LYS A 148 4.50 11.31 7.24
N LYS A 149 4.02 12.26 6.44
CA LYS A 149 4.38 13.67 6.55
C LYS A 149 3.22 14.48 7.10
N PHE A 150 3.53 15.45 7.95
CA PHE A 150 2.56 16.32 8.59
C PHE A 150 2.97 17.78 8.39
N PRO A 151 2.06 18.65 7.94
CA PRO A 151 2.36 20.06 7.75
C PRO A 151 2.53 20.77 9.11
N PRO A 152 3.15 21.98 9.14
CA PRO A 152 3.20 22.80 10.35
C PRO A 152 1.81 23.14 10.89
N GLY A 153 1.67 23.20 12.22
CA GLY A 153 0.41 23.51 12.91
C GLY A 153 -0.59 22.35 12.98
N HIS A 154 -0.25 21.18 12.45
CA HIS A 154 -1.06 19.98 12.56
C HIS A 154 -1.10 19.47 14.00
N VAL A 155 -2.30 19.20 14.52
CA VAL A 155 -2.48 18.64 15.86
C VAL A 155 -2.35 17.12 15.77
N MET A 156 -1.23 16.58 16.25
CA MET A 156 -0.96 15.14 16.24
C MET A 156 -1.86 14.40 17.24
N VAL A 157 -2.04 15.00 18.42
CA VAL A 157 -2.95 14.50 19.47
C VAL A 157 -3.39 15.66 20.36
N GLU A 158 -4.64 15.64 20.81
CA GLU A 158 -5.17 16.57 21.79
C GLU A 158 -5.15 15.97 23.20
N SER A 159 -4.90 16.82 24.19
CA SER A 159 -5.02 16.44 25.59
C SER A 159 -6.42 15.90 25.90
N GLY A 160 -6.49 14.73 26.51
CA GLY A 160 -7.74 14.03 26.85
C GLY A 160 -8.18 12.99 25.82
N ASN A 161 -7.53 12.92 24.66
CA ASN A 161 -7.82 11.90 23.66
C ASN A 161 -6.83 10.74 23.75
N ILE A 162 -7.26 9.55 23.34
CA ILE A 162 -6.39 8.40 23.13
C ILE A 162 -5.87 8.50 21.70
N ILE A 163 -4.54 8.46 21.53
CA ILE A 163 -3.94 8.45 20.19
C ILE A 163 -4.06 7.03 19.60
N SER A 164 -4.33 6.93 18.31
CA SER A 164 -4.51 5.66 17.59
C SER A 164 -3.24 5.19 16.87
N TYR A 165 -2.09 5.78 17.18
CA TYR A 165 -0.82 5.42 16.56
C TYR A 165 0.37 5.82 17.44
N VAL A 166 1.47 5.08 17.30
CA VAL A 166 2.79 5.46 17.83
C VAL A 166 3.55 6.19 16.74
N ALA A 167 4.25 7.28 17.07
CA ALA A 167 5.02 8.06 16.11
C ALA A 167 6.49 8.18 16.53
N TYR A 168 7.38 7.98 15.56
CA TYR A 168 8.83 8.19 15.67
C TYR A 168 9.21 9.34 14.75
N ILE A 169 9.77 10.42 15.30
CA ILE A 169 10.08 11.65 14.54
C ILE A 169 11.40 11.45 13.80
N ASN A 170 11.38 11.42 12.47
CA ASN A 170 12.58 11.32 11.64
C ASN A 170 13.22 12.69 11.39
N SER A 171 12.39 13.67 11.03
CA SER A 171 12.82 15.05 10.79
C SER A 171 11.78 16.05 11.30
N GLY A 172 12.24 17.25 11.68
CA GLY A 172 11.38 18.32 12.18
C GLY A 172 11.13 18.25 13.68
N TYR A 173 10.06 18.89 14.15
CA TYR A 173 9.75 18.92 15.58
C TYR A 173 8.29 19.22 15.92
N CYS A 174 7.84 18.69 17.06
CA CYS A 174 6.54 19.01 17.66
C CYS A 174 6.71 19.87 18.91
N ASN A 175 5.78 20.80 19.13
CA ASN A 175 5.61 21.51 20.38
C ASN A 175 4.58 20.78 21.25
N ILE A 176 4.89 20.63 22.53
CA ILE A 176 4.02 19.99 23.52
C ILE A 176 3.38 21.09 24.35
N TYR A 177 2.07 21.04 24.49
CA TYR A 177 1.28 21.95 25.32
C TYR A 177 0.46 21.17 26.34
N ARG A 178 0.24 21.75 27.51
CA ARG A 178 -0.67 21.21 28.53
C ARG A 178 -1.78 22.20 28.81
N SER A 179 -3.01 21.71 28.83
CA SER A 179 -4.17 22.51 29.24
C SER A 179 -4.22 22.57 30.75
N ILE A 180 -4.02 23.75 31.33
CA ILE A 180 -4.08 23.98 32.78
C ILE A 180 -5.30 24.83 33.09
N VAL A 181 -6.06 24.42 34.11
CA VAL A 181 -7.18 25.19 34.65
C VAL A 181 -6.65 26.13 35.73
N GLY A 182 -6.59 27.42 35.42
CA GLY A 182 -6.26 28.48 36.37
C GLY A 182 -7.51 29.13 36.95
N LEU A 183 -7.41 29.63 38.17
CA LEU A 183 -8.40 30.51 38.79
C LEU A 183 -7.90 31.95 38.70
N VAL A 184 -8.65 32.81 38.03
CA VAL A 184 -8.32 34.24 37.92
C VAL A 184 -9.31 35.04 38.76
N LYS A 185 -8.79 35.89 39.66
CA LYS A 185 -9.59 36.82 40.45
C LYS A 185 -10.10 37.94 39.54
N LEU A 186 -11.40 38.20 39.59
CA LEU A 186 -12.06 39.36 39.00
C LEU A 186 -12.25 40.44 40.06
N ALA A 187 -12.53 41.67 39.62
CA ALA A 187 -13.05 42.70 40.52
C ALA A 187 -14.31 42.18 41.24
N PHE A 188 -14.50 42.59 42.50
CA PHE A 188 -15.62 42.21 43.38
C PHE A 188 -15.61 40.75 43.91
N ASN A 189 -14.45 40.23 44.35
CA ASN A 189 -14.33 38.91 45.01
C ASN A 189 -14.87 37.70 44.21
N LYS A 190 -15.06 37.84 42.90
CA LYS A 190 -15.47 36.75 42.02
C LYS A 190 -14.24 36.07 41.43
N VAL A 191 -14.28 34.74 41.28
CA VAL A 191 -13.20 33.95 40.69
C VAL A 191 -13.71 33.28 39.43
N LYS A 192 -12.98 33.41 38.31
CA LYS A 192 -13.29 32.75 37.04
C LYS A 192 -12.29 31.63 36.76
N LYS A 193 -12.80 30.45 36.42
CA LYS A 193 -11.99 29.35 35.85
C LYS A 193 -11.61 29.72 34.42
N ILE A 194 -10.32 29.74 34.12
CA ILE A 194 -9.79 29.97 32.77
C ILE A 194 -8.90 28.78 32.41
N ARG A 195 -9.12 28.21 31.22
CA ARG A 195 -8.21 27.21 30.65
C ARG A 195 -7.14 27.94 29.85
N LYS A 196 -5.87 27.63 30.11
CA LYS A 196 -4.73 28.13 29.34
C LYS A 196 -3.90 26.95 28.85
N LEU A 197 -3.47 27.03 27.59
CA LEU A 197 -2.46 26.13 27.03
C LEU A 197 -1.08 26.66 27.42
N VAL A 198 -0.33 25.83 28.15
CA VAL A 198 1.03 26.14 28.59
C VAL A 198 2.00 25.30 27.80
N TYR A 199 3.01 25.92 27.20
CA TYR A 199 4.08 25.22 26.50
C TYR A 199 4.91 24.42 27.51
N MET A 200 5.02 23.10 27.28
CA MET A 200 5.70 22.16 28.16
C MET A 200 7.09 21.79 27.64
N GLY A 201 7.32 21.90 26.34
CA GLY A 201 8.56 21.46 25.72
C GLY A 201 8.38 21.13 24.25
N LYS A 202 9.39 20.47 23.69
CA LYS A 202 9.49 20.17 22.27
C LYS A 202 10.00 18.77 22.07
N LEU A 203 9.31 18.00 21.23
CA LEU A 203 9.78 16.72 20.71
C LEU A 203 10.63 16.98 19.47
N LYS A 204 11.81 16.38 19.41
CA LYS A 204 12.80 16.54 18.35
C LYS A 204 12.97 15.24 17.57
N GLU A 205 13.81 15.31 16.55
CA GLU A 205 14.24 14.14 15.78
C GLU A 205 14.77 13.04 16.70
N LYS A 206 14.45 11.79 16.34
CA LYS A 206 14.83 10.56 17.06
C LYS A 206 14.15 10.40 18.43
N GLU A 207 13.11 11.18 18.69
CA GLU A 207 12.20 10.94 19.81
C GLU A 207 10.92 10.29 19.29
N SER A 208 10.27 9.56 20.19
CA SER A 208 9.01 8.88 19.93
C SER A 208 7.95 9.32 20.94
N PHE A 209 6.69 9.20 20.55
CA PHE A 209 5.55 9.44 21.42
C PHE A 209 4.35 8.60 20.99
N GLY A 210 3.40 8.41 21.91
CA GLY A 210 2.16 7.68 21.64
C GLY A 210 2.09 6.31 22.32
N GLU A 211 3.23 5.74 22.69
CA GLU A 211 3.36 4.36 23.17
C GLU A 211 2.40 4.04 24.32
N ILE A 212 2.47 4.84 25.37
CA ILE A 212 1.68 4.61 26.59
C ILE A 212 0.19 4.73 26.29
N SER A 213 -0.19 5.72 25.49
CA SER A 213 -1.60 5.98 25.17
C SER A 213 -2.19 4.89 24.30
N VAL A 214 -1.45 4.41 23.29
CA VAL A 214 -1.89 3.30 22.42
C VAL A 214 -1.92 1.98 23.20
N LEU A 215 -0.83 1.62 23.89
CA LEU A 215 -0.70 0.30 24.51
C LEU A 215 -1.60 0.13 25.73
N LEU A 216 -1.74 1.17 26.56
CA LEU A 216 -2.54 1.10 27.78
C LEU A 216 -3.95 1.68 27.61
N GLN A 217 -4.30 2.19 26.42
CA GLN A 217 -5.59 2.83 26.15
C GLN A 217 -5.89 3.98 27.13
N VAL A 218 -4.86 4.73 27.51
CA VAL A 218 -4.96 5.87 28.43
C VAL A 218 -4.93 7.20 27.65
N PRO A 219 -5.74 8.21 28.03
CA PRO A 219 -5.71 9.51 27.37
C PRO A 219 -4.38 10.25 27.50
N PHE A 220 -3.99 10.98 26.45
CA PHE A 220 -2.84 11.87 26.48
C PHE A 220 -3.06 13.03 27.46
N THR A 221 -2.05 13.32 28.28
CA THR A 221 -2.12 14.44 29.25
C THR A 221 -1.77 15.79 28.62
N CYS A 222 -1.29 15.79 27.38
CA CYS A 222 -0.76 16.94 26.67
C CYS A 222 -1.28 16.95 25.23
N THR A 223 -1.35 18.14 24.63
CA THR A 223 -1.59 18.34 23.20
C THR A 223 -0.23 18.45 22.48
N VAL A 224 -0.06 17.72 21.39
CA VAL A 224 1.16 17.73 20.57
C VAL A 224 0.82 18.34 19.21
N ILE A 225 1.53 19.41 18.84
CA ILE A 225 1.29 20.16 17.60
C ILE A 225 2.60 20.25 16.83
N THR A 226 2.57 20.01 15.52
CA THR A 226 3.76 20.14 14.68
C THR A 226 4.20 21.61 14.61
N GLY A 227 5.48 21.89 14.88
CA GLY A 227 6.02 23.24 14.80
C GLY A 227 6.57 23.60 13.41
N MET A 228 6.95 22.58 12.64
CA MET A 228 7.34 22.65 11.24
C MET A 228 6.81 21.42 10.49
N GLU A 229 7.14 21.28 9.20
CA GLU A 229 6.85 20.03 8.51
C GLU A 229 7.63 18.89 9.17
N ILE A 230 6.93 17.81 9.47
CA ILE A 230 7.51 16.62 10.12
C ILE A 230 7.37 15.44 9.20
N GLU A 231 8.43 14.68 9.07
CA GLU A 231 8.38 13.30 8.58
C GLU A 231 8.50 12.36 9.79
N ALA A 232 7.51 11.49 9.95
CA ALA A 232 7.47 10.53 11.04
C ALA A 232 7.19 9.12 10.51
N ALA A 233 7.79 8.14 11.17
CA ALA A 233 7.40 6.74 11.05
C ALA A 233 6.26 6.49 12.04
N ILE A 234 5.13 6.00 11.56
CA ILE A 234 3.95 5.71 12.39
C ILE A 234 3.63 4.21 12.41
N ILE A 235 3.15 3.74 13.55
CA ILE A 235 2.56 2.41 13.71
C ILE A 235 1.13 2.61 14.20
N GLU A 236 0.14 2.17 13.42
CA GLU A 236 -1.26 2.30 13.79
C GLU A 236 -1.65 1.27 14.87
N ASP A 237 -2.60 1.62 15.71
CA ASP A 237 -3.14 0.74 16.76
C ASP A 237 -3.73 -0.55 16.17
N THR A 238 -4.39 -0.47 15.03
CA THR A 238 -4.90 -1.62 14.28
C THR A 238 -3.81 -2.60 13.90
N ASP A 239 -2.61 -2.12 13.54
CA ASP A 239 -1.46 -2.95 13.19
C ASP A 239 -0.81 -3.58 14.45
N LEU A 240 -0.89 -2.91 15.61
CA LEU A 240 -0.39 -3.43 16.89
C LEU A 240 -1.29 -4.51 17.50
N PHE A 241 -2.61 -4.29 17.47
CA PHE A 241 -3.60 -5.21 18.07
C PHE A 241 -4.17 -6.23 17.09
N GLY A 242 -4.00 -6.04 15.78
CA GLY A 242 -4.59 -6.85 14.71
C GLY A 242 -4.11 -8.31 14.64
N LYS A 243 -3.10 -8.71 15.42
CA LYS A 243 -2.68 -10.12 15.54
C LYS A 243 -3.52 -10.94 16.54
N TYR A 244 -4.45 -10.32 17.28
CA TYR A 244 -5.22 -10.98 18.37
C TYR A 244 -6.73 -10.70 18.35
N LYS A 245 -7.31 -10.37 17.19
CA LYS A 245 -8.78 -10.30 17.02
C LYS A 245 -9.27 -11.36 16.05
#